data_AF-A0A7C7GD38-F1
#
_entry.id   AF-A0A7C7GD38-F1
#
_cell.length_a   1.000
_cell.length_b   1.000
_cell.length_c   1.000
_cell.angle_alpha   90.00
_cell.angle_beta   90.00
_cell.angle_gamma   90.00
#
_symmetry.space_group_name_H-M   'P 1'
#
loop_
_entity.id
_entity.type
_entity.pdbx_description
1 polymer ?
#
loop_
_entity_poly.entity_id
_entity_poly.type
_entity_poly.pdbx_seq_one_letter_code
_entity_poly.pdbx_strand_id
1 'polypeptide(L)'
;MLLISIATSLIKAWPLVARRAIAGWPLLSTVIIGVLLASAIMASTVIYFDALRELALTRALDELTVDETNILLKSDQAPTTRAEATKVVQATNREIDRSVAWLLRNRVQGVKSATFFVTEPGQELTAGIKTSRTYFFNVPTIYEYITILPGGRTPASEPVSLPGEPLTLEALAPAAAAEAFGVGLGDQHRIGGDVGQGVRSNAPFSVAKTDASQEQVVV
;
A
#
# COMPACT_ATOMS: atom_id res chain seq x y z
N MET A 1 25.81 34.24 -34.40
CA MET A 1 26.81 35.33 -34.47
C MET A 1 26.44 36.54 -33.60
N LEU A 2 25.17 36.96 -33.53
CA LEU A 2 24.70 38.08 -32.66
C LEU A 2 24.87 37.84 -31.14
N LEU A 3 24.54 36.64 -30.63
CA LEU A 3 24.66 36.30 -29.20
C LEU A 3 26.12 36.39 -28.67
N ILE A 4 27.10 36.03 -29.49
CA ILE A 4 28.53 36.03 -29.11
C ILE A 4 29.09 37.47 -29.07
N SER A 5 28.63 38.33 -29.98
CA SER A 5 28.96 39.77 -30.00
C SER A 5 28.38 40.51 -28.79
N ILE A 6 27.13 40.19 -28.42
CA ILE A 6 26.48 40.75 -27.23
C ILE A 6 27.21 40.30 -25.96
N ALA A 7 27.56 39.01 -25.85
CA ALA A 7 28.29 38.50 -24.70
C ALA A 7 29.67 39.17 -24.53
N THR A 8 30.42 39.34 -25.63
CA THR A 8 31.76 39.97 -25.58
C THR A 8 31.72 41.48 -25.31
N SER A 9 30.68 42.18 -25.77
CA SER A 9 30.47 43.61 -25.42
C SER A 9 30.04 43.81 -23.97
N LEU A 10 29.19 42.92 -23.43
CA LEU A 10 28.85 42.87 -22.00
C LEU A 10 30.09 42.66 -21.12
N ILE A 11 30.98 41.73 -21.49
CA ILE A 11 32.23 41.45 -20.76
C ILE A 11 33.15 42.68 -20.74
N LYS A 12 33.22 43.43 -21.84
CA LYS A 12 34.04 44.66 -21.91
C LYS A 12 33.44 45.83 -21.13
N ALA A 13 32.11 45.91 -21.02
CA ALA A 13 31.40 46.95 -20.27
C ALA A 13 31.33 46.65 -18.76
N TRP A 14 31.41 45.38 -18.36
CA TRP A 14 31.36 44.90 -16.97
C TRP A 14 32.27 45.65 -15.98
N PRO A 15 33.58 45.83 -16.23
CA PRO A 15 34.47 46.52 -15.29
C PRO A 15 34.08 47.99 -15.07
N LEU A 16 33.44 48.62 -16.06
CA LEU A 16 33.02 50.01 -16.02
C LEU A 16 31.80 50.20 -15.10
N VAL A 17 30.86 49.25 -15.15
CA VAL A 17 29.71 49.19 -14.24
C VAL A 17 30.14 48.85 -12.82
N ALA A 18 31.01 47.84 -12.66
CA ALA A 18 31.52 47.43 -11.36
C ALA A 18 32.31 48.56 -10.66
N ARG A 19 33.18 49.27 -11.40
CA ARG A 19 33.94 50.41 -10.85
C ARG A 19 33.03 51.56 -10.43
N ARG A 20 31.95 51.81 -11.17
CA ARG A 20 30.95 52.83 -10.81
C ARG A 20 30.07 52.41 -9.63
N ALA A 21 29.75 51.12 -9.51
CA ALA A 21 29.02 50.57 -8.36
C ALA A 21 29.83 50.66 -7.06
N ILE A 22 31.14 50.41 -7.13
CA ILE A 22 32.06 50.57 -5.98
C ILE A 22 32.20 52.04 -5.58
N ALA A 23 32.26 52.97 -6.56
CA ALA A 23 32.35 54.40 -6.28
C ALA A 23 31.07 54.99 -5.64
N GLY A 24 29.90 54.38 -5.88
CA GLY A 24 28.59 54.76 -5.32
C GLY A 24 28.05 53.83 -4.23
N TRP A 25 28.93 53.06 -3.57
CA TRP A 25 28.57 51.97 -2.66
C TRP A 25 27.56 52.29 -1.53
N PRO A 26 27.56 53.46 -0.89
CA PRO A 26 26.65 53.73 0.23
C PRO A 26 25.17 53.77 -0.16
N LEU A 27 24.86 54.19 -1.39
CA LEU A 27 23.48 54.24 -1.91
C LEU A 27 23.03 52.87 -2.45
N LEU A 28 23.96 52.09 -2.99
CA LEU A 28 23.66 50.73 -3.46
C LEU A 28 23.44 49.76 -2.30
N SER A 29 24.17 49.91 -1.19
CA SER A 29 24.04 49.01 -0.03
C SER A 29 22.64 49.07 0.57
N THR A 30 22.05 50.26 0.75
CA THR A 30 20.70 50.39 1.31
C THR A 30 19.63 49.76 0.42
N VAL A 31 19.75 49.82 -0.91
CA VAL A 31 18.82 49.17 -1.84
C VAL A 31 18.98 47.65 -1.80
N ILE A 32 20.23 47.17 -1.81
CA ILE A 32 20.52 45.73 -1.74
C ILE A 32 19.99 45.14 -0.43
N ILE A 33 20.18 45.83 0.69
CA ILE A 33 19.65 45.40 2.00
C ILE A 33 18.12 45.33 1.97
N GLY A 34 17.44 46.34 1.40
CA GLY A 34 15.98 46.33 1.29
C GLY A 34 15.45 45.18 0.45
N VAL A 35 16.07 44.93 -0.71
CA VAL A 35 15.70 43.80 -1.60
C VAL A 35 15.97 42.46 -0.93
N LEU A 36 17.11 42.30 -0.25
CA LEU A 36 17.44 41.09 0.50
C LEU A 36 16.45 40.84 1.63
N LEU A 37 16.11 41.88 2.40
CA LEU A 37 15.17 41.78 3.51
C LEU A 37 13.77 41.40 3.00
N ALA A 38 13.30 42.04 1.93
CA ALA A 38 12.01 41.71 1.30
C ALA A 38 12.00 40.26 0.76
N SER A 39 13.06 39.85 0.06
CA SER A 39 13.20 38.49 -0.47
C SER A 39 13.27 37.46 0.65
N ALA A 40 14.00 37.73 1.73
CA ALA A 40 14.11 36.86 2.89
C ALA A 40 12.77 36.69 3.61
N ILE A 41 12.00 37.77 3.83
CA ILE A 41 10.68 37.69 4.46
C ILE A 41 9.69 36.88 3.60
N MET A 42 9.69 37.13 2.28
CA MET A 42 8.82 36.40 1.35
C MET A 42 9.17 34.91 1.30
N ALA A 43 10.47 34.57 1.21
CA ALA A 43 10.93 33.18 1.19
C ALA A 43 10.72 32.48 2.55
N SER A 44 11.01 33.16 3.66
CA SER A 44 10.88 32.62 5.01
C SER A 44 9.44 32.23 5.33
N THR A 45 8.46 33.04 4.90
CA THR A 45 7.04 32.77 5.16
C THR A 45 6.59 31.50 4.46
N VAL A 46 6.92 31.36 3.16
CA VAL A 46 6.54 30.18 2.38
C VAL A 46 7.18 28.91 2.95
N ILE A 47 8.48 28.96 3.27
CA ILE A 47 9.21 27.80 3.83
C ILE A 47 8.66 27.44 5.22
N TYR A 48 8.38 28.43 6.07
CA TYR A 48 7.83 28.20 7.41
C TYR A 48 6.45 27.54 7.37
N PHE A 49 5.55 28.03 6.50
CA PHE A 49 4.22 27.44 6.37
C PHE A 49 4.25 26.02 5.80
N ASP A 50 5.12 25.76 4.83
CA ASP A 50 5.25 24.41 4.27
C ASP A 50 5.78 23.43 5.33
N ALA A 51 6.77 23.85 6.12
CA ALA A 51 7.28 23.06 7.25
C ALA A 51 6.23 22.81 8.34
N LEU A 52 5.42 23.82 8.70
CA LEU A 52 4.32 23.64 9.64
C LEU A 52 3.25 22.70 9.11
N ARG A 53 2.88 22.82 7.83
CA ARG A 53 1.87 21.95 7.20
C ARG A 53 2.33 20.50 7.20
N GLU A 54 3.58 20.28 6.82
CA GLU A 54 4.21 18.95 6.80
C GLU A 54 4.26 18.33 8.20
N LEU A 55 4.66 19.11 9.20
CA LEU A 55 4.70 18.65 10.58
C LEU A 55 3.30 18.36 11.13
N ALA A 56 2.32 19.22 10.84
CA ALA A 56 0.94 19.02 11.25
C ALA A 56 0.31 17.79 10.58
N LEU A 57 0.58 17.57 9.29
CA LEU A 57 0.13 16.38 8.57
C LEU A 57 0.73 15.13 9.16
N THR A 58 2.04 15.11 9.40
CA THR A 58 2.74 13.98 10.03
C THR A 58 2.14 13.67 11.40
N ARG A 59 1.90 14.71 12.22
CA ARG A 59 1.30 14.52 13.55
C ARG A 59 -0.14 14.02 13.48
N ALA A 60 -0.95 14.56 12.57
CA ALA A 60 -2.31 14.08 12.39
C ALA A 60 -2.31 12.60 11.97
N LEU A 61 -1.50 12.24 10.98
CA LEU A 61 -1.39 10.85 10.51
C LEU A 61 -0.89 9.88 11.59
N ASP A 62 -0.02 10.33 12.50
CA ASP A 62 0.50 9.54 13.61
C ASP A 62 -0.50 9.35 14.75
N GLU A 63 -1.45 10.27 14.92
CA GLU A 63 -2.47 10.20 15.96
C GLU A 63 -3.66 9.32 15.56
N LEU A 64 -3.91 9.15 14.25
CA LEU A 64 -4.89 8.20 13.74
C LEU A 64 -4.43 6.75 13.94
N THR A 65 -5.34 5.89 14.38
CA THR A 65 -5.05 4.45 14.52
C THR A 65 -4.77 3.85 13.13
N VAL A 66 -3.87 2.86 13.01
CA VAL A 66 -3.42 2.18 11.75
C VAL A 66 -4.56 1.94 10.77
N ASP A 67 -5.68 1.68 11.37
CA ASP A 67 -6.95 1.37 10.84
C ASP A 67 -7.63 2.51 10.11
N GLU A 68 -7.69 3.69 10.72
CA GLU A 68 -8.34 4.87 10.16
C GLU A 68 -7.69 5.47 8.93
N THR A 69 -6.44 5.08 8.68
CA THR A 69 -5.61 5.63 7.60
C THR A 69 -5.33 4.63 6.47
N ASN A 70 -5.96 3.45 6.48
CA ASN A 70 -5.77 2.45 5.43
C ASN A 70 -6.39 2.89 4.10
N ILE A 71 -5.55 3.09 3.08
CA ILE A 71 -5.98 3.41 1.71
C ILE A 71 -6.13 2.11 0.93
N LEU A 72 -7.36 1.77 0.54
CA LEU A 72 -7.64 0.62 -0.32
C LEU A 72 -7.65 1.05 -1.78
N LEU A 73 -6.66 0.62 -2.55
CA LEU A 73 -6.65 0.79 -4.00
C LEU A 73 -7.15 -0.49 -4.67
N LYS A 74 -8.11 -0.35 -5.58
CA LYS A 74 -8.63 -1.43 -6.40
C LYS A 74 -8.53 -1.03 -7.87
N SER A 75 -8.01 -1.92 -8.71
CA SER A 75 -8.08 -1.76 -10.16
C SER A 75 -9.50 -2.03 -10.65
N ASP A 76 -10.04 -1.12 -11.47
CA ASP A 76 -11.34 -1.30 -12.12
C ASP A 76 -11.31 -2.44 -13.15
N GLN A 77 -10.16 -2.63 -13.80
CA GLN A 77 -9.97 -3.70 -14.78
C GLN A 77 -9.25 -4.89 -14.14
N ALA A 78 -9.93 -6.04 -14.12
CA ALA A 78 -9.33 -7.29 -13.71
C ALA A 78 -8.40 -7.80 -14.82
N PRO A 79 -7.11 -8.04 -14.54
CA PRO A 79 -6.20 -8.57 -15.54
C PRO A 79 -6.61 -9.99 -15.91
N THR A 80 -6.63 -10.27 -17.21
CA THR A 80 -7.02 -11.59 -17.76
C THR A 80 -5.85 -12.55 -17.83
N THR A 81 -4.62 -12.02 -17.86
CA THR A 81 -3.37 -12.80 -17.98
C THR A 81 -2.37 -12.37 -16.91
N ARG A 82 -1.49 -13.30 -16.46
CA ARG A 82 -0.40 -12.98 -15.50
C ARG A 82 0.48 -11.82 -15.97
N ALA A 83 0.82 -11.77 -17.26
CA ALA A 83 1.63 -10.69 -17.83
C ALA A 83 0.94 -9.32 -17.76
N GLU A 84 -0.39 -9.30 -17.93
CA GLU A 84 -1.21 -8.08 -17.80
C GLU A 84 -1.30 -7.66 -16.34
N ALA A 85 -1.48 -8.61 -15.41
CA ALA A 85 -1.48 -8.35 -13.98
C ALA A 85 -0.17 -7.67 -13.54
N THR A 86 0.99 -8.17 -13.97
CA THR A 86 2.28 -7.54 -13.67
C THR A 86 2.36 -6.10 -14.20
N LYS A 87 1.85 -5.83 -15.41
CA LYS A 87 1.84 -4.47 -15.97
C LYS A 87 0.96 -3.51 -15.17
N VAL A 88 -0.25 -3.95 -14.81
CA VAL A 88 -1.19 -3.15 -14.00
C VAL A 88 -0.56 -2.85 -12.64
N VAL A 89 0.04 -3.85 -12.00
CA VAL A 89 0.72 -3.69 -10.70
C VAL A 89 1.89 -2.72 -10.81
N GLN A 90 2.74 -2.84 -11.83
CA GLN A 90 3.86 -1.93 -12.03
C GLN A 90 3.42 -0.49 -12.31
N ALA A 91 2.37 -0.31 -13.12
CA ALA A 91 1.81 1.01 -13.39
C ALA A 91 1.21 1.63 -12.12
N THR A 92 0.47 0.85 -11.35
CA THR A 92 -0.13 1.27 -10.07
C THR A 92 0.96 1.64 -9.06
N ASN A 93 1.97 0.79 -8.89
CA ASN A 93 3.07 1.06 -7.96
C ASN A 93 3.85 2.31 -8.36
N ARG A 94 4.10 2.53 -9.66
CA ARG A 94 4.78 3.74 -10.12
C ARG A 94 4.01 5.02 -9.77
N GLU A 95 2.69 4.99 -9.85
CA GLU A 95 1.86 6.14 -9.50
C GLU A 95 1.80 6.37 -7.99
N ILE A 96 1.69 5.29 -7.21
CA ILE A 96 1.80 5.33 -5.75
C ILE A 96 3.15 5.93 -5.33
N ASP A 97 4.23 5.45 -5.94
CA ASP A 97 5.61 5.86 -5.60
C ASP A 97 5.86 7.35 -5.89
N ARG A 98 5.20 7.91 -6.91
CA ARG A 98 5.31 9.34 -7.24
C ARG A 98 4.50 10.23 -6.32
N SER A 99 3.29 9.79 -5.97
CA SER A 99 2.29 10.68 -5.38
C SER A 99 2.23 10.59 -3.86
N VAL A 100 2.37 9.38 -3.29
CA VAL A 100 2.05 9.14 -1.88
C VAL A 100 3.07 8.27 -1.15
N ALA A 101 4.11 7.72 -1.80
CA ALA A 101 5.05 6.84 -1.11
C ALA A 101 5.76 7.46 0.10
N TRP A 102 5.98 8.78 0.09
CA TRP A 102 6.58 9.49 1.22
C TRP A 102 5.69 9.49 2.48
N LEU A 103 4.39 9.23 2.35
CA LEU A 103 3.42 9.12 3.45
C LEU A 103 3.15 7.67 3.88
N LEU A 104 3.50 6.68 3.05
CA LEU A 104 3.15 5.28 3.30
C LEU A 104 4.16 4.63 4.27
N ARG A 105 3.67 4.13 5.41
CA ARG A 105 4.47 3.34 6.35
C ARG A 105 4.67 1.91 5.89
N ASN A 106 3.63 1.30 5.33
CA ASN A 106 3.65 -0.06 4.86
C ASN A 106 2.72 -0.27 3.67
N ARG A 107 2.98 -1.31 2.88
CA ARG A 107 2.20 -1.65 1.68
C ARG A 107 2.03 -3.16 1.59
N VAL A 108 0.78 -3.61 1.63
CA VAL A 108 0.41 -5.00 1.38
C VAL A 108 -0.30 -5.09 0.04
N GLN A 109 0.17 -5.99 -0.81
CA GLN A 109 -0.44 -6.26 -2.10
C GLN A 109 -1.20 -7.58 -2.06
N GLY A 110 -2.45 -7.57 -2.51
CA GLY A 110 -3.26 -8.77 -2.65
C GLY A 110 -3.97 -8.85 -3.99
N VAL A 111 -4.26 -10.07 -4.43
CA VAL A 111 -5.09 -10.36 -5.60
C VAL A 111 -6.34 -11.06 -5.15
N LYS A 112 -7.51 -10.51 -5.52
CA LYS A 112 -8.82 -11.11 -5.26
C LYS A 112 -9.39 -11.68 -6.55
N SER A 113 -9.86 -12.92 -6.51
CA SER A 113 -10.57 -13.54 -7.61
C SER A 113 -11.99 -12.97 -7.77
N ALA A 114 -12.65 -13.34 -8.86
CA ALA A 114 -14.11 -13.22 -8.95
C ALA A 114 -14.79 -14.02 -7.82
N THR A 115 -16.03 -13.64 -7.51
CA THR A 115 -16.87 -14.39 -6.56
C THR A 115 -17.41 -15.63 -7.27
N PHE A 116 -17.20 -16.81 -6.68
CA PHE A 116 -17.73 -18.09 -7.12
C PHE A 116 -18.93 -18.48 -6.26
N PHE A 117 -19.87 -19.21 -6.86
CA PHE A 117 -21.01 -19.79 -6.15
C PHE A 117 -20.74 -21.28 -5.91
N VAL A 118 -20.86 -21.70 -4.64
CA VAL A 118 -20.59 -23.09 -4.25
C VAL A 118 -21.87 -23.92 -4.45
N THR A 119 -21.74 -25.03 -5.18
CA THR A 119 -22.82 -25.99 -5.42
C THR A 119 -22.25 -27.41 -5.43
N GLU A 120 -23.12 -28.41 -5.32
CA GLU A 120 -22.72 -29.81 -5.43
C GLU A 120 -22.38 -30.16 -6.89
N PRO A 121 -21.40 -31.06 -7.13
CA PRO A 121 -21.10 -31.53 -8.47
C PRO A 121 -22.36 -32.08 -9.17
N GLY A 122 -22.65 -31.62 -10.39
CA GLY A 122 -23.88 -31.96 -11.14
C GLY A 122 -25.08 -31.02 -10.91
N GLN A 123 -24.95 -30.04 -10.01
CA GLN A 123 -25.96 -29.01 -9.75
C GLN A 123 -25.46 -27.61 -10.13
N GLU A 124 -24.67 -27.50 -11.19
CA GLU A 124 -24.10 -26.23 -11.67
C GLU A 124 -25.18 -25.27 -12.17
N LEU A 125 -26.28 -25.80 -12.71
CA LEU A 125 -27.41 -25.00 -13.22
C LEU A 125 -28.18 -24.26 -12.11
N THR A 126 -28.11 -24.73 -10.87
CA THR A 126 -28.70 -24.09 -9.69
C THR A 126 -27.67 -23.26 -8.90
N ALA A 127 -26.44 -23.15 -9.39
CA ALA A 127 -25.41 -22.30 -8.79
C ALA A 127 -25.87 -20.85 -8.73
N GLY A 128 -25.77 -20.23 -7.55
CA GLY A 128 -26.21 -18.84 -7.31
C GLY A 128 -27.64 -18.69 -6.78
N ILE A 129 -28.45 -19.75 -6.79
CA ILE A 129 -29.74 -19.76 -6.08
C ILE A 129 -29.51 -19.80 -4.57
N LYS A 130 -28.54 -20.61 -4.10
CA LYS A 130 -28.05 -20.55 -2.71
C LYS A 130 -27.07 -19.39 -2.55
N THR A 131 -27.12 -18.71 -1.40
CA THR A 131 -26.24 -17.56 -1.07
C THR A 131 -24.81 -17.99 -0.68
N SER A 132 -24.45 -19.26 -0.88
CA SER A 132 -23.10 -19.77 -0.63
C SER A 132 -22.13 -19.21 -1.67
N ARG A 133 -21.39 -18.17 -1.28
CA ARG A 133 -20.41 -17.46 -2.11
C ARG A 133 -19.02 -17.67 -1.55
N THR A 134 -18.06 -17.90 -2.43
CA THR A 134 -16.64 -18.00 -2.07
C THR A 134 -15.80 -17.14 -3.01
N TYR A 135 -14.62 -16.76 -2.57
CA TYR A 135 -13.62 -16.09 -3.40
C TYR A 135 -12.25 -16.51 -2.91
N PHE A 136 -11.28 -16.46 -3.80
CA PHE A 136 -9.88 -16.68 -3.46
C PHE A 136 -9.19 -15.33 -3.31
N PHE A 137 -8.41 -15.21 -2.25
CA PHE A 137 -7.56 -14.06 -2.01
C PHE A 137 -6.14 -14.54 -1.84
N ASN A 138 -5.21 -13.93 -2.57
CA ASN A 138 -3.80 -14.23 -2.50
C ASN A 138 -3.03 -12.99 -2.06
N VAL A 139 -2.28 -13.10 -0.97
CA VAL A 139 -1.40 -12.05 -0.45
C VAL A 139 0.01 -12.66 -0.36
N PRO A 140 0.91 -12.35 -1.31
CA PRO A 140 2.23 -12.97 -1.34
C PRO A 140 3.07 -12.73 -0.07
N THR A 141 2.87 -11.59 0.59
CA THR A 141 3.64 -11.16 1.78
C THR A 141 2.94 -11.50 3.09
N ILE A 142 1.88 -12.32 3.10
CA ILE A 142 1.10 -12.62 4.31
C ILE A 142 1.97 -13.18 5.44
N TYR A 143 2.97 -13.97 5.09
CA TYR A 143 3.90 -14.60 6.04
C TYR A 143 4.82 -13.61 6.76
N GLU A 144 4.96 -12.38 6.26
CA GLU A 144 5.71 -11.31 6.93
C GLU A 144 4.91 -10.68 8.08
N TYR A 145 3.60 -10.91 8.12
CA TYR A 145 2.66 -10.28 9.06
C TYR A 145 2.00 -11.25 10.04
N ILE A 146 2.29 -12.56 9.94
CA ILE A 146 1.72 -13.58 10.82
C ILE A 146 2.81 -14.26 11.64
N THR A 147 2.47 -14.67 12.87
CA THR A 147 3.37 -15.51 13.69
C THR A 147 2.82 -16.92 13.75
N ILE A 148 3.60 -17.89 13.27
CA ILE A 148 3.27 -19.31 13.36
C ILE A 148 3.63 -19.81 14.75
N LEU A 149 2.66 -20.41 15.44
CA LEU A 149 2.88 -20.94 16.79
C LEU A 149 3.79 -22.18 16.80
N PRO A 150 4.48 -22.45 17.93
CA PRO A 150 5.34 -23.62 18.06
C PRO A 150 4.59 -24.93 17.74
N GLY A 151 5.13 -25.74 16.83
CA GLY A 151 4.49 -26.96 16.35
C GLY A 151 3.66 -26.80 15.06
N GLY A 152 3.39 -25.56 14.65
CA GLY A 152 2.80 -25.23 13.35
C GLY A 152 3.82 -25.19 12.21
N ARG A 153 3.35 -25.33 10.97
CA ARG A 153 4.13 -25.22 9.74
C ARG A 153 3.38 -24.45 8.66
N THR A 154 4.10 -23.82 7.74
CA THR A 154 3.49 -23.24 6.54
C THR A 154 2.89 -24.35 5.66
N PRO A 155 1.69 -24.17 5.08
CA PRO A 155 1.11 -25.11 4.15
C PRO A 155 2.05 -25.43 2.99
N ALA A 156 2.14 -26.70 2.62
CA ALA A 156 2.93 -27.11 1.47
C ALA A 156 2.33 -26.56 0.16
N SER A 157 3.20 -26.27 -0.81
CA SER A 157 2.79 -25.84 -2.16
C SER A 157 2.46 -27.02 -3.07
N GLU A 158 2.75 -28.25 -2.62
CA GLU A 158 2.53 -29.48 -3.36
C GLU A 158 1.22 -30.15 -2.94
N PRO A 159 0.56 -30.88 -3.85
CA PRO A 159 -0.64 -31.64 -3.51
C PRO A 159 -0.32 -32.68 -2.43
N VAL A 160 -1.06 -32.64 -1.33
CA VAL A 160 -0.94 -33.63 -0.25
C VAL A 160 -1.64 -34.95 -0.62
N SER A 161 -2.67 -34.88 -1.48
CA SER A 161 -3.44 -36.06 -1.94
C SER A 161 -2.81 -36.70 -3.17
N LEU A 162 -2.88 -38.04 -3.25
CA LEU A 162 -2.51 -38.80 -4.44
C LEU A 162 -3.55 -38.64 -5.57
N PRO A 163 -3.16 -38.85 -6.85
CA PRO A 163 -4.11 -38.79 -7.97
C PRO A 163 -5.27 -39.78 -7.77
N GLY A 164 -6.50 -39.27 -7.66
CA GLY A 164 -7.72 -40.08 -7.46
C GLY A 164 -8.29 -40.05 -6.03
N GLU A 165 -7.57 -39.46 -5.08
CA GLU A 165 -8.07 -39.21 -3.72
C GLU A 165 -8.84 -37.87 -3.65
N PRO A 166 -9.73 -37.71 -2.64
CA PRO A 166 -10.34 -36.41 -2.37
C PRO A 166 -9.27 -35.33 -2.18
N LEU A 167 -9.52 -34.15 -2.73
CA LEU A 167 -8.60 -33.01 -2.60
C LEU A 167 -8.47 -32.62 -1.12
N THR A 168 -7.28 -32.80 -0.57
CA THR A 168 -6.92 -32.35 0.78
C THR A 168 -6.12 -31.07 0.66
N LEU A 169 -6.57 -30.02 1.36
CA LEU A 169 -5.88 -28.73 1.41
C LEU A 169 -5.39 -28.50 2.84
N GLU A 170 -4.11 -28.15 2.97
CA GLU A 170 -3.57 -27.64 4.22
C GLU A 170 -3.99 -26.17 4.39
N ALA A 171 -4.45 -25.81 5.58
CA ALA A 171 -4.87 -24.46 5.91
C ALA A 171 -4.20 -24.00 7.21
N LEU A 172 -4.10 -22.68 7.37
CA LEU A 172 -3.72 -22.05 8.62
C LEU A 172 -4.96 -21.41 9.22
N ALA A 173 -5.14 -21.53 10.54
CA ALA A 173 -6.27 -20.94 11.26
C ALA A 173 -5.77 -20.02 12.39
N PRO A 174 -6.32 -18.81 12.56
CA PRO A 174 -5.98 -17.98 13.72
C PRO A 174 -6.21 -18.75 15.02
N ALA A 175 -5.32 -18.61 16.01
CA ALA A 175 -5.38 -19.39 17.26
C ALA A 175 -6.74 -19.28 17.96
N ALA A 176 -7.26 -18.06 18.04
CA ALA A 176 -8.56 -17.78 18.64
C ALA A 176 -9.73 -18.43 17.87
N ALA A 177 -9.63 -18.54 16.55
CA ALA A 177 -10.65 -19.21 15.74
C ALA A 177 -10.55 -20.74 15.90
N ALA A 178 -9.34 -21.30 15.85
CA ALA A 178 -9.11 -22.73 16.06
C ALA A 178 -9.68 -23.20 17.42
N GLU A 179 -9.43 -22.44 18.49
CA GLU A 179 -9.98 -22.72 19.81
C GLU A 179 -11.52 -22.62 19.83
N ALA A 180 -12.09 -21.56 19.24
CA ALA A 180 -13.55 -21.37 19.21
C ALA A 180 -14.29 -22.47 18.44
N PHE A 181 -13.66 -23.04 17.40
CA PHE A 181 -14.22 -24.13 16.61
C PHE A 181 -13.76 -25.52 17.06
N GLY A 182 -12.93 -25.61 18.11
CA GLY A 182 -12.42 -26.87 18.65
C GLY A 182 -11.54 -27.65 17.67
N VAL A 183 -10.82 -26.94 16.79
CA VAL A 183 -9.93 -27.53 15.78
C VAL A 183 -8.49 -27.49 16.29
N GLY A 184 -7.81 -28.63 16.26
CA GLY A 184 -6.40 -28.76 16.66
C GLY A 184 -5.44 -29.07 15.51
N LEU A 185 -4.14 -29.04 15.82
CA LEU A 185 -3.05 -29.34 14.91
C LEU A 185 -3.23 -30.72 14.26
N GLY A 186 -3.44 -30.73 12.94
CA GLY A 186 -3.54 -31.96 12.14
C GLY A 186 -4.94 -32.55 12.01
N ASP A 187 -5.97 -31.89 12.54
CA ASP A 187 -7.35 -32.31 12.34
C ASP A 187 -7.76 -32.18 10.86
N GLN A 188 -8.48 -33.20 10.37
CA GLN A 188 -8.99 -33.20 9.00
C GLN A 188 -10.50 -32.95 9.00
N HIS A 189 -10.91 -31.85 8.37
CA HIS A 189 -12.31 -31.54 8.19
C HIS A 189 -12.73 -31.73 6.73
N ARG A 190 -13.74 -32.57 6.49
CA ARG A 190 -14.34 -32.74 5.17
C ARG A 190 -15.36 -31.64 4.94
N ILE A 191 -15.11 -30.77 3.98
CA ILE A 191 -16.09 -29.79 3.52
C ILE A 191 -17.16 -30.55 2.69
N GLY A 192 -18.24 -30.98 3.35
CA GLY A 192 -19.32 -31.74 2.73
C GLY A 192 -20.66 -31.03 2.79
N GLY A 193 -21.26 -30.77 1.62
CA GLY A 193 -22.70 -30.75 1.30
C GLY A 193 -23.65 -29.77 2.02
N ASP A 194 -23.44 -29.46 3.28
CA ASP A 194 -24.34 -28.62 4.07
C ASP A 194 -23.69 -27.28 4.42
N VAL A 195 -23.53 -26.45 3.40
CA VAL A 195 -23.18 -25.02 3.56
C VAL A 195 -24.39 -24.21 4.08
N GLY A 196 -25.38 -24.87 4.70
CA GLY A 196 -26.56 -24.28 5.35
C GLY A 196 -26.28 -23.78 6.77
N GLN A 197 -25.34 -24.41 7.47
CA GLN A 197 -24.66 -23.79 8.60
C GLN A 197 -23.32 -23.31 8.10
N GLY A 198 -23.33 -22.13 7.50
CA GLY A 198 -22.09 -21.41 7.27
C GLY A 198 -21.29 -21.48 8.57
N VAL A 199 -20.04 -21.92 8.47
CA VAL A 199 -18.97 -21.20 9.16
C VAL A 199 -19.19 -19.75 8.72
N ARG A 200 -20.07 -19.09 9.47
CA ARG A 200 -20.17 -17.66 9.57
C ARG A 200 -18.84 -17.31 10.20
N SER A 201 -17.79 -17.34 9.38
CA SER A 201 -16.74 -16.34 9.45
C SER A 201 -17.41 -15.01 9.05
N ASN A 202 -18.33 -14.60 9.92
CA ASN A 202 -18.75 -13.24 10.14
C ASN A 202 -17.76 -12.60 11.12
N ALA A 203 -16.65 -13.28 11.45
CA ALA A 203 -15.41 -12.56 11.58
C ALA A 203 -15.25 -11.85 10.24
N PRO A 204 -15.33 -10.51 10.23
CA PRO A 204 -14.86 -9.82 9.07
C PRO A 204 -13.42 -10.30 8.91
N PHE A 205 -13.09 -11.06 7.87
CA PHE A 205 -11.86 -10.75 7.12
C PHE A 205 -12.12 -9.46 6.34
N SER A 206 -12.70 -8.47 7.03
CA SER A 206 -12.20 -7.14 6.92
C SER A 206 -10.75 -7.31 7.36
N VAL A 207 -9.83 -6.88 6.53
CA VAL A 207 -8.71 -6.11 7.06
C VAL A 207 -9.32 -4.84 7.65
N ALA A 208 -10.18 -5.04 8.66
CA ALA A 208 -10.51 -4.04 9.61
C ALA A 208 -9.24 -4.11 10.42
N LYS A 209 -8.68 -2.95 10.60
CA LYS A 209 -9.34 -2.34 11.72
C LYS A 209 -8.74 -2.64 13.08
N THR A 210 -7.68 -3.43 13.20
CA THR A 210 -7.11 -3.73 14.52
C THR A 210 -5.63 -4.10 14.49
N ASP A 211 -4.85 -3.24 15.13
CA ASP A 211 -3.61 -3.45 15.91
C ASP A 211 -2.64 -4.55 15.41
N ALA A 212 -1.48 -4.10 14.92
CA ALA A 212 -0.31 -4.92 14.61
C ALA A 212 0.38 -5.43 15.89
N SER A 213 -0.38 -6.05 16.79
CA SER A 213 0.10 -6.75 17.97
C SER A 213 -0.21 -8.23 17.82
N GLN A 214 0.72 -8.93 17.18
CA GLN A 214 0.89 -10.38 17.19
C GLN A 214 -0.39 -11.22 17.04
N GLU A 215 -0.86 -11.36 15.80
CA GLU A 215 -1.81 -12.43 15.49
C GLU A 215 -1.06 -13.77 15.42
N GLN A 216 -1.31 -14.59 16.44
CA GLN A 216 -0.80 -15.95 16.55
C GLN A 216 -1.71 -16.91 15.78
N VAL A 217 -1.14 -17.68 14.87
CA VAL A 217 -1.87 -18.60 13.98
C VAL A 217 -1.47 -20.03 14.32
N VAL A 218 -2.47 -20.88 14.58
CA VAL A 218 -2.35 -22.32 14.87
C VAL A 218 -2.69 -23.09 13.59
N VAL A 219 -2.07 -24.26 13.40
CA VAL A 219 -2.41 -25.17 12.30
C VAL A 219 -3.54 -26.10 12.73
#